data_AF-A0A931T7N6-F1
#
_entry.id   AF-A0A931T7N6-F1
#
_cell.length_a   1.000
_cell.length_b   1.000
_cell.length_c   1.000
_cell.angle_alpha   90.00
_cell.angle_beta   90.00
_cell.angle_gamma   90.00
#
_symmetry.space_group_name_H-M   'P 1'
#
loop_
_entity.id
_entity.type
_entity.pdbx_description
1 polymer ?
#
loop_
_entity_poly.entity_id
_entity_poly.type
_entity_poly.pdbx_seq_one_letter_code
_entity_poly.pdbx_strand_id
1 'polypeptide(L)'
;MSEASSRSISWRVVAGVLLLAALVVFGVMPYYVTFLVDDRVKWHSLLEQFPDRRAPGYRELLREADARIPRGERVAIVFPTLEWPRGYSYAFFRAEYLLAGRVIVPLSWWDGPAPERIAEAEYIVVYGAGRPSGRWERLFQNGDGEVARRIR
;
A
#
# COMPACT_ATOMS: atom_id res chain seq x y z
N MET A 1 -12.16 20.75 66.10
CA MET A 1 -10.79 20.21 65.97
C MET A 1 -10.85 19.10 64.94
N SER A 2 -10.22 19.30 63.78
CA SER A 2 -10.34 18.44 62.60
C SER A 2 -9.21 17.42 62.59
N GLU A 3 -9.51 16.14 62.86
CA GLU A 3 -8.57 15.04 62.68
C GLU A 3 -8.42 14.73 61.19
N ALA A 4 -7.32 15.18 60.60
CA ALA A 4 -6.92 14.78 59.26
C ALA A 4 -6.43 13.33 59.31
N SER A 5 -7.28 12.39 58.86
CA SER A 5 -6.93 10.98 58.66
C SER A 5 -5.86 10.87 57.56
N SER A 6 -4.59 10.70 57.97
CA SER A 6 -3.49 10.37 57.06
C SER A 6 -3.69 8.93 56.57
N ARG A 7 -4.34 8.77 55.41
CA ARG A 7 -4.40 7.48 54.71
C ARG A 7 -3.00 7.13 54.23
N SER A 8 -2.32 6.23 54.94
CA SER A 8 -1.06 5.66 54.47
C SER A 8 -1.32 4.88 53.18
N ILE A 9 -0.76 5.38 52.08
CA ILE A 9 -0.85 4.72 50.77
C ILE A 9 -0.14 3.38 50.90
N SER A 10 -0.87 2.28 50.70
CA SER A 10 -0.27 0.94 50.79
C SER A 10 0.83 0.78 49.76
N TRP A 11 1.96 0.20 50.16
CA TRP A 11 3.13 0.01 49.28
C TRP A 11 2.79 -0.74 47.98
N ARG A 12 1.75 -1.59 48.00
CA ARG A 12 1.24 -2.32 46.84
C ARG A 12 0.66 -1.39 45.77
N VAL A 13 -0.02 -0.31 46.18
CA VAL A 13 -0.54 0.70 45.26
C VAL A 13 0.64 1.45 44.62
N VAL A 14 1.64 1.82 45.41
CA VAL A 14 2.86 2.47 44.89
C VAL A 14 3.59 1.55 43.91
N ALA A 15 3.79 0.28 44.26
CA ALA A 15 4.43 -0.70 43.39
C ALA A 15 3.64 -0.93 42.09
N GLY A 16 2.31 -1.02 42.17
CA GLY A 16 1.45 -1.18 41.00
C GLY A 16 1.51 0.03 40.06
N VAL A 17 1.49 1.25 40.60
CA VAL A 17 1.63 2.49 39.81
C VAL A 17 3.00 2.57 39.16
N LEU A 18 4.07 2.22 39.87
CA LEU A 18 5.43 2.22 39.31
C LEU A 18 5.58 1.18 38.19
N LEU A 19 4.98 0.00 38.34
CA LEU A 19 5.01 -1.03 37.31
C LEU A 19 4.24 -0.60 36.05
N LEU A 20 3.07 0.01 36.23
CA LEU A 20 2.29 0.57 35.12
C LEU A 20 3.05 1.69 34.42
N ALA A 21 3.66 2.59 35.18
CA ALA A 21 4.48 3.67 34.64
C ALA A 21 5.68 3.13 33.86
N ALA A 22 6.37 2.11 34.37
CA ALA A 22 7.43 1.42 33.65
C ALA A 22 6.91 0.79 32.34
N LEU A 23 5.75 0.14 32.36
CA LEU A 23 5.17 -0.48 31.17
C LEU A 23 4.79 0.57 30.11
N VAL A 24 4.35 1.75 30.52
CA VAL A 24 4.09 2.87 29.59
C VAL A 24 5.41 3.44 29.05
N VAL A 25 6.39 3.70 29.91
CA VAL A 25 7.68 4.30 29.48
C VAL A 25 8.50 3.36 28.60
N PHE A 26 8.50 2.06 28.89
CA PHE A 26 9.27 1.06 28.13
C PHE A 26 8.45 0.38 27.02
N GLY A 27 7.13 0.33 27.13
CA GLY A 27 6.24 -0.27 26.15
C GLY A 27 5.85 0.68 25.02
N VAL A 28 5.82 1.99 25.28
CA VAL A 28 5.75 2.98 24.21
C VAL A 28 7.12 3.02 23.53
N MET A 29 7.23 2.37 22.37
CA MET A 29 8.44 2.50 21.56
C MET A 29 8.72 3.99 21.35
N PRO A 30 9.94 4.48 21.64
CA PRO A 30 10.27 5.91 21.56
C PRO A 30 9.90 6.50 20.19
N TYR A 31 9.95 5.69 19.13
CA TYR A 31 9.50 6.00 17.78
C TYR A 31 8.08 6.61 17.69
N TYR A 32 7.12 6.15 18.50
CA TYR A 32 5.75 6.68 18.47
C TYR A 32 5.64 8.10 19.04
N VAL A 33 6.47 8.44 20.03
CA VAL A 33 6.52 9.79 20.60
C VAL A 33 7.26 10.72 19.66
N THR A 34 8.34 10.25 19.00
CA THR A 34 9.05 11.02 17.98
C THR A 34 8.11 11.40 16.83
N PHE A 35 7.21 10.50 16.40
CA PHE A 35 6.22 10.79 15.36
C PHE A 35 5.28 11.97 15.69
N LEU A 36 4.98 12.20 16.97
CA LEU A 36 4.08 13.28 17.41
C LEU A 36 4.78 14.63 17.57
N VAL A 37 6.11 14.62 17.80
CA VAL A 37 6.89 15.82 18.16
C VAL A 37 7.76 16.30 16.99
N ASP A 38 8.12 15.43 16.05
CA ASP A 38 9.03 15.71 14.94
C ASP A 38 8.31 16.25 13.68
N ASP A 39 9.08 16.81 12.75
CA ASP A 39 8.60 17.55 11.58
C ASP A 39 7.66 16.70 10.70
N ARG A 40 6.36 17.02 10.76
CA ARG A 40 5.30 16.36 10.00
C ARG A 40 5.62 16.27 8.50
N VAL A 41 6.34 17.25 7.95
CA VAL A 41 6.70 17.28 6.51
C VAL A 41 7.73 16.19 6.18
N LYS A 42 8.72 15.97 7.06
CA LYS A 42 9.70 14.87 6.90
C LYS A 42 9.03 13.51 7.01
N TRP A 43 8.13 13.35 7.96
CA TRP A 43 7.37 12.12 8.12
C TRP A 43 6.43 11.86 6.95
N HIS A 44 5.82 12.91 6.40
CA HIS A 44 4.93 12.78 5.25
C HIS A 44 5.65 12.20 4.03
N SER A 45 6.84 12.71 3.67
CA SER A 45 7.61 12.18 2.54
C SER A 45 8.08 10.74 2.76
N LEU A 46 8.52 10.42 3.98
CA LEU A 46 8.90 9.05 4.36
C LEU A 46 7.74 8.06 4.31
N LEU A 47 6.56 8.47 4.79
CA LEU A 47 5.35 7.65 4.79
C LEU A 47 4.75 7.50 3.40
N GLU A 48 4.82 8.52 2.55
CA GLU A 48 4.36 8.42 1.16
C GLU A 48 5.15 7.40 0.35
N GLN A 49 6.46 7.30 0.61
CA GLN A 49 7.35 6.38 -0.10
C GLN A 49 7.33 4.97 0.49
N PHE A 50 6.91 4.81 1.76
CA PHE A 50 7.00 3.55 2.49
C PHE A 50 6.27 2.37 1.79
N PRO A 51 5.04 2.54 1.27
CA PRO A 51 4.33 1.48 0.55
C PRO A 51 5.05 1.10 -0.75
N ASP A 52 5.62 2.08 -1.45
CA ASP A 52 6.25 1.91 -2.76
C ASP A 52 7.70 1.38 -2.67
N ARG A 53 8.28 1.22 -1.47
CA ARG A 53 9.66 0.70 -1.31
C ARG A 53 9.89 -0.66 -1.94
N ARG A 54 8.88 -1.52 -1.98
CA ARG A 54 8.95 -2.86 -2.59
C ARG A 54 8.67 -2.85 -4.10
N ALA A 55 8.19 -1.73 -4.62
CA ALA A 55 7.82 -1.54 -6.02
C ALA A 55 8.18 -0.11 -6.48
N PRO A 56 9.48 0.25 -6.50
CA PRO A 56 9.92 1.58 -6.91
C PRO A 56 9.41 1.90 -8.33
N GLY A 57 8.98 3.13 -8.56
CA GLY A 57 8.46 3.57 -9.86
C GLY A 57 7.01 3.14 -10.17
N TYR A 58 6.44 2.19 -9.42
CA TYR A 58 5.10 1.69 -9.69
C TYR A 58 4.00 2.76 -9.55
N ARG A 59 4.10 3.61 -8.52
CA ARG A 59 3.19 4.76 -8.34
C ARG A 59 3.22 5.70 -9.56
N GLU A 60 4.40 5.97 -10.09
CA GLU A 60 4.54 6.86 -11.24
C GLU A 60 4.02 6.22 -12.52
N LEU A 61 4.28 4.92 -12.72
CA LEU A 61 3.68 4.15 -13.79
C LEU A 61 2.14 4.18 -13.74
N LEU A 62 1.55 4.07 -12.55
CA LEU A 62 0.10 4.17 -12.38
C LEU A 62 -0.44 5.58 -12.65
N ARG A 63 0.32 6.64 -12.38
CA ARG A 63 -0.05 8.01 -12.77
C ARG A 63 -0.03 8.20 -14.28
N GLU A 64 0.99 7.66 -14.94
CA GLU A 64 1.07 7.68 -16.40
C GLU A 64 -0.07 6.85 -17.04
N ALA A 65 -0.48 5.76 -16.38
CA ALA A 65 -1.66 4.99 -16.76
C ALA A 65 -2.96 5.79 -16.55
N ASP A 66 -3.14 6.49 -15.42
CA ASP A 66 -4.30 7.34 -15.16
C ASP A 66 -4.48 8.42 -16.24
N ALA A 67 -3.38 9.03 -16.70
CA ALA A 67 -3.40 10.05 -17.73
C ALA A 67 -3.81 9.52 -19.13
N ARG A 68 -3.67 8.21 -19.39
CA ARG A 68 -3.84 7.61 -20.73
C ARG A 68 -5.04 6.68 -20.85
N ILE A 69 -5.47 6.08 -19.75
CA ILE A 69 -6.57 5.13 -19.73
C ILE A 69 -7.87 5.90 -19.44
N PRO A 70 -8.86 5.90 -20.35
CA PRO A 70 -10.16 6.50 -20.10
C PRO A 70 -10.86 5.91 -18.86
N ARG A 71 -11.74 6.69 -18.23
CA ARG A 71 -12.60 6.18 -17.16
C ARG A 71 -13.61 5.17 -17.72
N GLY A 72 -13.98 4.19 -16.91
CA GLY A 72 -14.87 3.08 -17.27
C GLY A 72 -14.15 1.88 -17.89
N GLU A 73 -12.91 2.04 -18.31
CA GLU A 73 -12.14 1.01 -18.99
C GLU A 73 -11.66 -0.09 -18.04
N ARG A 74 -11.50 -1.30 -18.61
CA ARG A 74 -10.99 -2.48 -17.89
C ARG A 74 -9.47 -2.56 -18.00
N VAL A 75 -8.81 -2.57 -16.85
CA VAL A 75 -7.35 -2.55 -16.75
C VAL A 75 -6.86 -3.78 -15.99
N ALA A 76 -6.00 -4.56 -16.62
CA ALA A 76 -5.30 -5.64 -15.95
C ALA A 76 -3.92 -5.18 -15.48
N ILE A 77 -3.59 -5.47 -14.22
CA ILE A 77 -2.28 -5.16 -13.64
C ILE A 77 -1.41 -6.41 -13.72
N VAL A 78 -0.36 -6.35 -14.53
CA VAL A 78 0.63 -7.43 -14.65
C VAL A 78 1.81 -7.06 -13.77
N PHE A 79 2.05 -7.90 -12.76
CA PHE A 79 3.05 -7.67 -11.71
C PHE A 79 4.00 -8.88 -11.64
N PRO A 80 5.23 -8.77 -11.09
CA PRO A 80 6.20 -9.87 -11.11
C PRO A 80 5.72 -11.13 -10.39
N THR A 81 4.84 -10.97 -9.41
CA THR A 81 4.11 -12.07 -8.76
C THR A 81 2.62 -11.81 -8.82
N LEU A 82 1.87 -12.82 -9.25
CA LEU A 82 0.39 -12.82 -9.27
C LEU A 82 -0.20 -13.53 -8.04
N GLU A 83 0.65 -14.00 -7.13
CA GLU A 83 0.18 -14.58 -5.87
C GLU A 83 -0.29 -13.49 -4.91
N TRP A 84 -1.55 -13.57 -4.49
CA TRP A 84 -2.19 -12.57 -3.63
C TRP A 84 -1.36 -12.18 -2.39
N PRO A 85 -0.92 -13.12 -1.53
CA PRO A 85 -0.16 -12.78 -0.32
C PRO A 85 1.30 -12.39 -0.59
N ARG A 86 1.84 -12.65 -1.79
CA ARG A 86 3.27 -12.40 -2.11
C ARG A 86 3.54 -11.05 -2.74
N GLY A 87 2.53 -10.22 -2.95
CA GLY A 87 2.69 -8.86 -3.44
C GLY A 87 1.63 -8.43 -4.45
N TYR A 88 0.87 -9.37 -5.03
CA TYR A 88 -0.17 -9.01 -5.98
C TYR A 88 -1.28 -8.16 -5.33
N SER A 89 -1.64 -8.46 -4.09
CA SER A 89 -2.59 -7.64 -3.31
C SER A 89 -2.17 -6.17 -3.22
N TYR A 90 -0.88 -5.90 -3.02
CA TYR A 90 -0.36 -4.53 -3.03
C TYR A 90 -0.60 -3.85 -4.39
N ALA A 91 -0.20 -4.50 -5.48
CA ALA A 91 -0.35 -3.96 -6.83
C ALA A 91 -1.83 -3.69 -7.16
N PHE A 92 -2.70 -4.65 -6.85
CA PHE A 92 -4.14 -4.55 -7.06
C PHE A 92 -4.75 -3.36 -6.30
N PHE A 93 -4.60 -3.30 -4.97
CA PHE A 93 -5.20 -2.22 -4.17
C PHE A 93 -4.61 -0.85 -4.47
N ARG A 94 -3.31 -0.78 -4.78
CA ARG A 94 -2.66 0.49 -5.17
C ARG A 94 -3.19 0.99 -6.51
N ALA A 95 -3.43 0.09 -7.46
CA ALA A 95 -4.06 0.41 -8.74
C ALA A 95 -5.51 0.84 -8.58
N GLU A 96 -6.31 0.16 -7.73
CA GLU A 96 -7.69 0.58 -7.45
C GLU A 96 -7.77 2.02 -6.93
N TYR A 97 -6.84 2.41 -6.06
CA TYR A 97 -6.79 3.76 -5.52
C TYR A 97 -6.35 4.81 -6.56
N LEU A 98 -5.29 4.52 -7.32
CA LEU A 98 -4.69 5.51 -8.24
C LEU A 98 -5.38 5.58 -9.60
N LEU A 99 -6.04 4.50 -10.04
CA LEU A 99 -6.80 4.45 -11.29
C LEU A 99 -8.31 4.58 -11.01
N ALA A 100 -8.68 5.44 -10.06
CA ALA A 100 -10.06 5.64 -9.65
C ALA A 100 -10.98 5.93 -10.86
N GLY A 101 -12.09 5.21 -10.92
CA GLY A 101 -13.04 5.26 -12.03
C GLY A 101 -12.70 4.35 -13.21
N ARG A 102 -11.71 3.45 -13.08
CA ARG A 102 -11.47 2.32 -14.01
C ARG A 102 -11.80 1.01 -13.30
N VAL A 103 -12.05 -0.04 -14.07
CA VAL A 103 -12.33 -1.38 -13.55
C VAL A 103 -11.04 -2.17 -13.53
N ILE A 104 -10.51 -2.45 -12.34
CA ILE A 104 -9.29 -3.26 -12.21
C ILE A 104 -9.67 -4.74 -12.31
N VAL A 105 -9.11 -5.42 -13.29
CA VAL A 105 -9.29 -6.87 -13.48
C VAL A 105 -8.26 -7.61 -12.64
N PRO A 106 -8.67 -8.36 -11.61
CA PRO A 106 -7.74 -9.14 -10.81
C PRO A 106 -7.21 -10.34 -11.62
N LEU A 107 -5.90 -10.57 -11.56
CA LEU A 107 -5.21 -11.67 -12.24
C LEU A 107 -4.74 -12.76 -11.27
N SER A 108 -5.25 -12.75 -10.05
CA SER A 108 -4.83 -13.70 -9.02
C SER A 108 -5.35 -15.10 -9.34
N TRP A 109 -4.58 -16.12 -8.97
CA TRP A 109 -4.94 -17.53 -9.21
C TRP A 109 -6.25 -17.96 -8.53
N TRP A 110 -6.70 -17.25 -7.49
CA TRP A 110 -7.99 -17.52 -6.84
C TRP A 110 -9.17 -17.09 -7.69
N ASP A 111 -8.96 -16.15 -8.60
CA ASP A 111 -10.02 -15.57 -9.42
C ASP A 111 -10.12 -16.21 -10.82
N GLY A 112 -9.23 -17.15 -11.14
CA GLY A 112 -9.12 -17.84 -12.43
C GLY A 112 -7.70 -17.81 -13.00
N PRO A 113 -7.42 -18.53 -14.10
CA PRO A 113 -6.11 -18.50 -14.73
C PRO A 113 -5.84 -17.11 -15.35
N ALA A 114 -4.70 -16.51 -14.99
CA ALA A 114 -4.33 -15.15 -15.38
C ALA A 114 -4.47 -14.84 -16.90
N PRO A 115 -4.14 -15.74 -17.84
CA PRO A 115 -4.30 -15.46 -19.28
C PRO A 115 -5.75 -15.19 -19.72
N GLU A 116 -6.72 -15.88 -19.13
CA GLU A 116 -8.15 -15.72 -19.47
C GLU A 116 -8.67 -14.38 -18.96
N ARG A 117 -8.27 -13.97 -17.75
CA ARG A 117 -8.68 -12.69 -17.16
C ARG A 117 -8.03 -11.50 -17.86
N ILE A 118 -6.78 -11.66 -18.31
CA ILE A 118 -6.13 -10.67 -19.17
C ILE A 118 -6.98 -10.41 -20.43
N ALA A 119 -7.67 -11.42 -20.98
CA ALA A 119 -8.56 -11.28 -22.13
C ALA A 119 -9.75 -10.34 -21.87
N GLU A 120 -10.20 -10.23 -20.62
CA GLU A 120 -11.28 -9.32 -20.21
C GLU A 120 -10.85 -7.84 -20.18
N ALA A 121 -9.54 -7.56 -20.20
CA ALA A 121 -8.99 -6.22 -20.10
C ALA A 121 -8.79 -5.55 -21.46
N GLU A 122 -9.21 -4.29 -21.56
CA GLU A 122 -8.95 -3.41 -22.70
C GLU A 122 -7.55 -2.77 -22.63
N TYR A 123 -7.04 -2.61 -21.41
CA TYR A 123 -5.73 -2.04 -21.13
C TYR A 123 -4.93 -2.93 -20.18
N ILE A 124 -3.61 -2.90 -20.31
CA ILE A 124 -2.69 -3.51 -19.35
C ILE A 124 -1.71 -2.48 -18.82
N VAL A 125 -1.39 -2.60 -17.54
CA VAL A 125 -0.24 -1.95 -16.91
C VAL A 125 0.73 -3.05 -16.49
N VAL A 126 1.92 -3.06 -17.07
CA VAL A 126 2.94 -4.08 -16.81
C VAL A 126 4.05 -3.45 -16.00
N TYR A 127 4.33 -3.98 -14.81
CA TYR A 127 5.40 -3.53 -13.93
C TYR A 127 6.40 -4.65 -13.68
N GLY A 128 7.68 -4.43 -13.98
CA GLY A 128 8.78 -5.36 -13.67
C GLY A 128 8.61 -6.80 -14.21
N ALA A 129 7.67 -7.02 -15.12
CA ALA A 129 7.25 -8.31 -15.64
C ALA A 129 7.28 -8.31 -17.17
N GLY A 130 7.27 -9.50 -17.76
CA GLY A 130 7.11 -9.63 -19.21
C GLY A 130 5.71 -9.23 -19.66
N ARG A 131 5.61 -8.54 -20.79
CA ARG A 131 4.31 -8.27 -21.43
C ARG A 131 3.60 -9.60 -21.72
N PRO A 132 2.31 -9.75 -21.36
CA PRO A 132 1.56 -10.95 -21.71
C PRO A 132 1.41 -11.07 -23.23
N SER A 133 1.26 -12.31 -23.71
CA SER A 133 1.00 -12.58 -25.12
C SER A 133 -0.32 -11.93 -25.59
N GLY A 134 -0.40 -11.59 -26.87
CA GLY A 134 -1.56 -10.95 -27.48
C GLY A 134 -1.19 -9.72 -28.31
N ARG A 135 -2.20 -9.13 -28.95
CA ARG A 135 -2.03 -7.90 -29.74
C ARG A 135 -2.24 -6.68 -28.84
N TRP A 136 -1.13 -6.03 -28.49
CA TRP A 136 -1.09 -4.88 -27.59
C TRP A 136 -0.35 -3.71 -28.24
N GLU A 137 -1.02 -2.57 -28.37
CA GLU A 137 -0.44 -1.29 -28.76
C GLU A 137 0.16 -0.62 -27.53
N ARG A 138 1.46 -0.31 -27.56
CA ARG A 138 2.13 0.40 -26.47
C ARG A 138 1.70 1.86 -26.47
N LEU A 139 1.16 2.33 -25.35
CA LEU A 139 0.81 3.75 -25.14
C LEU A 139 1.92 4.50 -24.39
N PHE A 140 2.66 3.79 -23.53
CA PHE A 140 3.74 4.35 -22.72
C PHE A 140 4.71 3.27 -22.29
N GLN A 141 5.97 3.64 -22.10
CA GLN A 141 6.99 2.81 -21.46
C GLN A 141 8.02 3.69 -20.77
N ASN A 142 8.48 3.25 -19.61
CA ASN A 142 9.63 3.79 -18.90
C ASN A 142 10.54 2.64 -18.43
N GLY A 143 11.52 2.94 -17.57
CA GLY A 143 12.43 1.93 -17.01
C GLY A 143 11.75 0.92 -16.07
N ASP A 144 10.58 1.26 -15.52
CA ASP A 144 9.89 0.46 -14.50
C ASP A 144 8.79 -0.43 -15.10
N GLY A 145 8.25 -0.06 -16.26
CA GLY A 145 7.15 -0.76 -16.88
C GLY A 145 6.55 -0.07 -18.09
N GLU A 146 5.34 -0.49 -18.45
CA GLU A 146 4.64 -0.01 -19.63
C GLU A 146 3.12 -0.06 -19.49
N VAL A 147 2.46 0.78 -20.29
CA VAL A 147 1.01 0.81 -20.45
C VAL A 147 0.70 0.46 -21.90
N ALA A 148 -0.23 -0.45 -22.11
CA ALA A 148 -0.63 -0.86 -23.44
C ALA A 148 -2.14 -1.06 -23.56
N ARG A 149 -2.65 -0.86 -24.77
CA ARG A 149 -4.05 -1.05 -25.16
C ARG A 149 -4.19 -2.29 -26.03
N ARG A 150 -5.26 -3.04 -25.85
CA ARG A 150 -5.57 -4.18 -26.70
C ARG A 150 -5.93 -3.72 -28.12
N ILE A 151 -5.30 -4.33 -29.12
CA ILE A 151 -5.66 -4.17 -30.53
C ILE A 151 -6.65 -5.29 -30.87
N ARG A 152 -7.83 -4.92 -31.39
CA ARG A 152 -8.82 -5.88 -31.89
C ARG A 152 -8.44 -6.41 -33.27
#